data_AF-A0A835SAF4-F1
#
_entry.id   AF-A0A835SAF4-F1
#
_cell.length_a   1.000
_cell.length_b   1.000
_cell.length_c   1.000
_cell.angle_alpha   90.00
_cell.angle_beta   90.00
_cell.angle_gamma   90.00
#
_symmetry.space_group_name_H-M   'P 1'
#
loop_
_entity.id
_entity.type
_entity.pdbx_description
1 polymer ?
#
loop_
_entity_poly.entity_id
_entity_poly.type
_entity_poly.pdbx_seq_one_letter_code
_entity_poly.pdbx_strand_id
1 'polypeptide(L)'
;MAWNIGANDVANAMGTSVGSGALSLGQAVVIAGVLEFSGALLMGTHVTSTMQKGFLWRRSFKGRIRCSSPVCFHRWRLQGLGCRFKAIGFSLLVYVMVASFYGWPVSTTHCIVGAMVGFGLIYGGIGAVFWSSLAKVTSSWIISPLMGAASSFLVYKCIRSFVYSAPNPGQAAAAAAPIAVFIGVTGISFAAFPVSKTLPVALVQALCCGGIGAFFVSGIIHKQLGHLLSSEAEKPAPSDRPRLLNSGFLSDFAGPTGAQLEIVYGVFGYLQVLSACFMSFAHGGNDVSNAIGPLAAALSILRRGTRGAEIVIPLDILAWGGFGIVAGLVMWGYRVIATIGKKITELTPTRDLRRSSPRRQWCWWPRSSGCPYRRRIRWSGPLWASDSPAG
;
A
#
# COMPACT_ATOMS: atom_id res chain seq x y z
N MET A 1 -15.46 7.07 7.59
CA MET A 1 -14.30 6.21 7.89
C MET A 1 -13.49 6.00 6.63
N ALA A 2 -14.12 5.46 5.58
CA ALA A 2 -13.55 5.36 4.22
C ALA A 2 -12.78 6.61 3.77
N TRP A 3 -13.36 7.80 3.95
CA TRP A 3 -12.68 9.06 3.64
C TRP A 3 -11.37 9.30 4.39
N ASN A 4 -11.33 9.03 5.70
CA ASN A 4 -10.09 9.17 6.48
C ASN A 4 -9.04 8.15 6.06
N ILE A 5 -9.47 6.92 5.76
CA ILE A 5 -8.58 5.87 5.27
C ILE A 5 -7.94 6.32 3.94
N GLY A 6 -8.74 6.80 3.00
CA GLY A 6 -8.24 7.38 1.76
C GLY A 6 -7.28 8.56 1.94
N ALA A 7 -7.56 9.41 2.93
CA ALA A 7 -6.74 10.57 3.26
C ALA A 7 -5.41 10.24 3.97
N ASN A 8 -5.25 9.04 4.54
CA ASN A 8 -4.05 8.65 5.29
C ASN A 8 -3.30 7.48 4.64
N ASP A 9 -4.00 6.38 4.39
CA ASP A 9 -3.38 5.07 4.20
C ASP A 9 -2.91 4.85 2.75
N VAL A 10 -3.54 5.51 1.76
CA VAL A 10 -3.12 5.46 0.35
C VAL A 10 -1.67 5.97 0.16
N ALA A 11 -1.19 6.80 1.08
CA ALA A 11 0.19 7.25 1.08
C ALA A 11 1.20 6.12 1.26
N ASN A 12 0.81 5.01 1.88
CA ASN A 12 1.65 3.82 2.06
C ASN A 12 1.99 3.16 0.72
N ALA A 13 1.07 3.19 -0.25
CA ALA A 13 1.27 2.61 -1.58
C ALA A 13 2.04 3.53 -2.53
N MET A 14 1.70 4.83 -2.52
CA MET A 14 2.20 5.78 -3.52
C MET A 14 3.37 6.66 -3.04
N GLY A 15 3.62 6.71 -1.73
CA GLY A 15 4.62 7.60 -1.13
C GLY A 15 6.03 7.36 -1.66
N THR A 16 6.43 6.10 -1.83
CA THR A 16 7.75 5.74 -2.35
C THR A 16 7.92 6.16 -3.82
N SER A 17 6.91 5.94 -4.66
CA SER A 17 6.93 6.29 -6.09
C SER A 17 6.94 7.79 -6.34
N VAL A 18 6.30 8.56 -5.46
CA VAL A 18 6.38 10.03 -5.48
C VAL A 18 7.72 10.52 -4.93
N GLY A 19 8.26 9.87 -3.89
CA GLY A 19 9.54 10.22 -3.28
C GLY A 19 10.74 9.96 -4.19
N SER A 20 10.74 8.85 -4.93
CA SER A 20 11.79 8.55 -5.93
C SER A 20 11.70 9.40 -7.20
N GLY A 21 10.62 10.17 -7.37
CA GLY A 21 10.37 10.97 -8.57
C GLY A 21 9.85 10.18 -9.78
N ALA A 22 9.51 8.89 -9.60
CA ALA A 22 8.92 8.05 -10.65
C ALA A 22 7.51 8.50 -11.05
N LEU A 23 6.74 9.04 -10.09
CA LEU A 23 5.43 9.65 -10.32
C LEU A 23 5.38 11.07 -9.77
N SER A 24 4.67 11.95 -10.47
CA SER A 24 4.24 13.22 -9.88
C SER A 24 3.10 12.99 -8.89
N LEU A 25 2.96 13.89 -7.92
CA LEU A 25 1.90 13.81 -6.90
C LEU A 25 0.49 13.73 -7.52
N GLY A 26 0.24 14.48 -8.59
CA GLY A 26 -1.05 14.45 -9.29
C GLY A 26 -1.31 13.11 -9.99
N GLN A 27 -0.30 12.55 -10.66
CA GLN A 27 -0.40 11.21 -11.27
C GLN A 27 -0.66 10.13 -10.23
N ALA A 28 0.06 10.18 -9.11
CA ALA A 28 -0.12 9.23 -8.01
C ALA A 28 -1.54 9.26 -7.44
N VAL A 29 -2.11 10.44 -7.23
CA VAL A 29 -3.50 10.60 -6.73
C VAL A 29 -4.53 10.03 -7.72
N VAL A 30 -4.37 10.28 -9.03
CA VAL A 30 -5.30 9.76 -10.05
C VAL A 30 -5.19 8.24 -10.16
N ILE A 31 -3.97 7.71 -10.25
CA ILE A 31 -3.72 6.27 -10.40
C ILE A 31 -4.24 5.53 -9.16
N ALA A 32 -3.90 5.99 -7.95
CA ALA A 32 -4.40 5.39 -6.73
C ALA A 32 -5.92 5.51 -6.62
N GLY A 33 -6.53 6.65 -6.99
CA GLY A 33 -7.98 6.79 -6.96
C GLY A 33 -8.71 5.73 -7.78
N VAL A 34 -8.23 5.45 -9.00
CA VAL A 34 -8.79 4.40 -9.86
C VAL A 34 -8.57 3.01 -9.28
N LEU A 35 -7.35 2.73 -8.80
CA LEU A 35 -6.97 1.39 -8.33
C LEU A 35 -7.58 1.04 -6.96
N GLU A 36 -7.60 1.97 -6.01
CA GLU A 36 -8.28 1.80 -4.72
C GLU A 36 -9.78 1.54 -4.93
N PHE A 37 -10.43 2.31 -5.81
CA PHE A 37 -11.85 2.11 -6.12
C PHE A 37 -12.10 0.76 -6.79
N SER A 38 -11.27 0.39 -7.77
CA SER A 38 -11.37 -0.89 -8.46
C SER A 38 -11.13 -2.07 -7.50
N GLY A 39 -10.14 -1.96 -6.61
CA GLY A 39 -9.84 -2.95 -5.58
C GLY A 39 -10.97 -3.09 -4.56
N ALA A 40 -11.54 -1.97 -4.12
CA ALA A 40 -12.69 -1.94 -3.22
C ALA A 40 -13.90 -2.69 -3.81
N LEU A 41 -14.18 -2.54 -5.10
CA LEU A 41 -15.29 -3.22 -5.77
C LEU A 41 -15.02 -4.70 -6.05
N LEU A 42 -13.84 -5.02 -6.59
CA LEU A 42 -13.52 -6.36 -7.08
C LEU A 42 -13.11 -7.33 -5.97
N MET A 43 -12.36 -6.85 -4.97
CA MET A 43 -11.86 -7.67 -3.86
C MET A 43 -12.61 -7.45 -2.53
N GLY A 44 -13.30 -6.33 -2.38
CA GLY A 44 -13.90 -5.95 -1.09
C GLY A 44 -14.90 -6.96 -0.55
N THR A 45 -15.64 -7.68 -1.40
CA THR A 45 -16.64 -8.68 -0.97
C THR A 45 -15.97 -9.86 -0.26
N HIS A 46 -14.88 -10.37 -0.84
CA HIS A 46 -14.13 -11.49 -0.30
C HIS A 46 -13.45 -11.12 1.02
N VAL A 47 -12.76 -9.98 1.04
CA VAL A 47 -12.04 -9.52 2.23
C VAL A 47 -13.01 -9.19 3.37
N THR A 48 -14.12 -8.52 3.08
CA THR A 48 -15.08 -8.16 4.14
C THR A 48 -15.77 -9.41 4.69
N SER A 49 -16.07 -10.42 3.87
CA SER A 49 -16.66 -11.68 4.36
C SER A 49 -15.72 -12.44 5.31
N THR A 50 -14.42 -12.38 5.05
CA THR A 50 -13.37 -12.96 5.91
C THR A 50 -13.24 -12.18 7.21
N MET A 51 -13.29 -10.85 7.15
CA MET A 51 -13.24 -9.99 8.32
C MET A 51 -14.46 -10.18 9.24
N GLN A 52 -15.65 -10.37 8.67
CA GLN A 52 -16.85 -10.73 9.43
C GLN A 52 -16.69 -12.05 10.19
N LYS A 53 -16.08 -13.07 9.57
CA LYS A 53 -15.88 -14.38 10.20
C LYS A 53 -14.91 -14.31 11.39
N GLY A 54 -13.85 -13.51 11.27
CA GLY A 54 -12.81 -13.34 12.30
C GLY A 54 -13.20 -12.45 13.47
N PHE A 55 -14.00 -11.40 13.26
CA PHE A 55 -14.37 -10.42 14.30
C PHE A 55 -15.66 -10.72 15.04
N LEU A 56 -16.41 -11.75 14.65
CA LEU A 56 -17.70 -12.04 15.26
C LEU A 56 -17.53 -12.29 16.77
N TRP A 57 -17.87 -11.25 17.54
CA TRP A 57 -18.11 -11.09 18.99
C TRP A 57 -19.21 -12.05 19.49
N ARG A 58 -19.30 -13.25 18.91
CA ARG A 58 -20.39 -14.22 19.04
C ARG A 58 -20.58 -14.72 20.47
N ARG A 59 -19.66 -14.45 21.40
CA ARG A 59 -19.68 -15.07 22.74
C ARG A 59 -19.91 -14.18 23.96
N SER A 60 -19.76 -12.85 23.97
CA SER A 60 -19.77 -12.11 25.26
C SER A 60 -21.05 -11.40 25.70
N PHE A 61 -22.05 -11.14 24.85
CA PHE A 61 -23.30 -10.53 25.34
C PHE A 61 -24.35 -11.57 25.79
N LYS A 62 -23.91 -12.73 26.27
CA LYS A 62 -24.80 -13.73 26.90
C LYS A 62 -24.79 -13.66 28.44
N GLY A 63 -23.83 -12.97 29.06
CA GLY A 63 -23.54 -13.21 30.48
C GLY A 63 -24.01 -12.19 31.52
N ARG A 64 -24.45 -10.98 31.15
CA ARG A 64 -24.61 -9.94 32.19
C ARG A 64 -25.62 -8.82 31.93
N ILE A 65 -26.76 -9.13 31.32
CA ILE A 65 -27.87 -8.16 31.25
C ILE A 65 -29.13 -8.86 31.76
N ARG A 66 -29.45 -8.62 33.03
CA ARG A 66 -30.67 -9.08 33.70
C ARG A 66 -31.83 -8.15 33.30
N CYS A 67 -32.23 -8.21 32.04
CA CYS A 67 -33.44 -7.53 31.56
C CYS A 67 -34.60 -8.52 31.60
N SER A 68 -35.53 -8.34 32.54
CA SER A 68 -36.72 -9.20 32.71
C SER A 68 -37.75 -9.12 31.57
N SER A 69 -37.51 -8.35 30.50
CA SER A 69 -38.45 -8.22 29.38
C SER A 69 -37.73 -8.26 28.02
N PRO A 70 -38.21 -9.08 27.05
CA PRO A 70 -37.59 -9.22 25.73
C PRO A 70 -37.53 -7.89 24.93
N VAL A 71 -38.45 -6.96 25.22
CA VAL A 71 -38.49 -5.61 24.61
C VAL A 71 -37.35 -4.72 25.10
N CYS A 72 -36.96 -4.83 26.38
CA CYS A 72 -35.86 -4.06 26.97
C CYS A 72 -34.50 -4.57 26.47
N PHE A 73 -34.33 -5.89 26.35
CA PHE A 73 -33.12 -6.48 25.76
C PHE A 73 -32.93 -6.07 24.29
N HIS A 74 -34.02 -6.03 23.50
CA HIS A 74 -33.99 -5.58 22.12
C HIS A 74 -33.65 -4.08 22.02
N ARG A 75 -34.31 -3.22 22.81
CA ARG A 75 -34.08 -1.77 22.82
C ARG A 75 -32.67 -1.40 23.31
N TRP A 76 -32.15 -2.07 24.34
CA TRP A 76 -30.79 -1.84 24.86
C TRP A 76 -29.70 -2.28 23.86
N ARG A 77 -29.94 -3.39 23.14
CA ARG A 77 -29.03 -3.91 22.10
C ARG A 77 -29.05 -3.06 20.83
N LEU A 78 -30.17 -2.44 20.47
CA LEU A 78 -30.31 -1.60 19.26
C LEU A 78 -29.90 -0.15 19.48
N GLN A 79 -30.44 0.52 20.51
CA GLN A 79 -30.20 1.96 20.75
C GLN A 79 -28.90 2.19 21.53
N GLY A 80 -28.57 1.33 22.49
CA GLY A 80 -27.33 1.46 23.28
C GLY A 80 -26.08 1.13 22.46
N LEU A 81 -26.07 0.00 21.75
CA LEU A 81 -24.92 -0.43 20.96
C LEU A 81 -24.71 0.44 19.71
N GLY A 82 -25.78 0.82 19.02
CA GLY A 82 -25.71 1.66 17.82
C GLY A 82 -25.17 3.07 18.08
N CYS A 83 -25.63 3.74 19.15
CA CYS A 83 -25.11 5.06 19.52
C CYS A 83 -23.67 4.99 20.04
N ARG A 84 -23.29 3.89 20.71
CA ARG A 84 -21.94 3.68 21.25
C ARG A 84 -20.90 3.37 20.17
N PHE A 85 -21.24 2.55 19.17
CA PHE A 85 -20.37 2.35 18.00
C PHE A 85 -20.20 3.63 17.17
N LYS A 86 -21.22 4.48 17.10
CA LYS A 86 -21.12 5.82 16.48
C LYS A 86 -20.15 6.73 17.24
N ALA A 87 -20.17 6.73 18.57
CA ALA A 87 -19.25 7.52 19.38
C ALA A 87 -17.77 7.06 19.25
N ILE A 88 -17.52 5.75 19.27
CA ILE A 88 -16.18 5.17 19.01
C ILE A 88 -15.69 5.54 17.61
N GLY A 89 -16.57 5.34 16.60
CA GLY A 89 -16.29 5.72 15.23
C GLY A 89 -16.00 7.21 15.08
N PHE A 90 -16.72 8.08 15.81
CA PHE A 90 -16.53 9.53 15.75
C PHE A 90 -15.20 9.99 16.35
N SER A 91 -14.80 9.47 17.51
CA SER A 91 -13.50 9.82 18.12
C SER A 91 -12.33 9.38 17.22
N LEU A 92 -12.40 8.17 16.68
CA LEU A 92 -11.45 7.66 15.68
C LEU A 92 -11.42 8.54 14.43
N LEU A 93 -12.61 8.95 13.94
CA LEU A 93 -12.73 9.81 12.77
C LEU A 93 -12.02 11.14 13.00
N VAL A 94 -12.22 11.76 14.15
CA VAL A 94 -11.60 13.05 14.47
C VAL A 94 -10.08 12.90 14.55
N TYR A 95 -9.57 11.85 15.21
CA TYR A 95 -8.13 11.65 15.33
C TYR A 95 -7.43 11.47 13.98
N VAL A 96 -7.93 10.54 13.14
CA VAL A 96 -7.31 10.30 11.82
C VAL A 96 -7.48 11.51 10.91
N MET A 97 -8.59 12.22 11.00
CA MET A 97 -8.82 13.47 10.26
C MET A 97 -7.77 14.53 10.64
N VAL A 98 -7.54 14.75 11.93
CA VAL A 98 -6.51 15.68 12.43
C VAL A 98 -5.11 15.24 11.98
N ALA A 99 -4.78 13.95 12.11
CA ALA A 99 -3.49 13.43 11.67
C ALA A 99 -3.28 13.63 10.15
N SER A 100 -4.28 13.32 9.32
CA SER A 100 -4.22 13.55 7.87
C SER A 100 -4.12 15.03 7.51
N PHE A 101 -4.75 15.92 8.28
CA PHE A 101 -4.65 17.37 8.07
C PHE A 101 -3.20 17.86 8.26
N TYR A 102 -2.53 17.38 9.32
CA TYR A 102 -1.11 17.65 9.56
C TYR A 102 -0.16 16.84 8.67
N GLY A 103 -0.68 15.91 7.87
CA GLY A 103 0.09 15.08 6.97
C GLY A 103 0.89 13.98 7.69
N TRP A 104 0.42 13.54 8.86
CA TRP A 104 1.05 12.48 9.65
C TRP A 104 0.56 11.10 9.22
N PRO A 105 1.46 10.18 8.82
CA PRO A 105 1.09 8.79 8.56
C PRO A 105 0.76 8.11 9.89
N VAL A 106 -0.48 7.67 10.05
CA VAL A 106 -0.96 6.99 11.27
C VAL A 106 -1.64 5.69 10.90
N SER A 107 -1.51 4.69 11.78
CA SER A 107 -2.17 3.40 11.55
C SER A 107 -3.64 3.45 11.97
N THR A 108 -4.53 3.35 10.99
CA THR A 108 -5.98 3.27 11.23
C THR A 108 -6.37 2.04 12.05
N THR A 109 -5.66 0.91 11.87
CA THR A 109 -5.91 -0.34 12.61
C THR A 109 -5.57 -0.20 14.11
N HIS A 110 -4.45 0.42 14.47
CA HIS A 110 -4.12 0.73 15.87
C HIS A 110 -5.19 1.63 16.50
N CYS A 111 -5.65 2.63 15.75
CA CYS A 111 -6.66 3.56 16.25
C CYS A 111 -8.01 2.87 16.50
N ILE A 112 -8.45 1.98 15.59
CA ILE A 112 -9.70 1.19 15.78
C ILE A 112 -9.57 0.29 17.02
N VAL A 113 -8.48 -0.47 17.13
CA VAL A 113 -8.29 -1.41 18.26
C VAL A 113 -8.21 -0.65 19.58
N GLY A 114 -7.46 0.45 19.64
CA GLY A 114 -7.37 1.30 20.83
C GLY A 114 -8.73 1.88 21.24
N ALA A 115 -9.51 2.37 20.27
CA ALA A 115 -10.85 2.90 20.53
C ALA A 115 -11.83 1.81 21.04
N MET A 116 -11.73 0.58 20.51
CA MET A 116 -12.50 -0.56 20.99
C MET A 116 -12.12 -0.98 22.41
N VAL A 117 -10.83 -1.01 22.74
CA VAL A 117 -10.34 -1.32 24.09
C VAL A 117 -10.80 -0.25 25.08
N GLY A 118 -10.61 1.03 24.77
CA GLY A 118 -11.03 2.14 25.62
C GLY A 118 -12.54 2.12 25.89
N PHE A 119 -13.34 1.85 24.87
CA PHE A 119 -14.78 1.65 25.03
C PHE A 119 -15.11 0.46 25.95
N GLY A 120 -14.45 -0.68 25.74
CA GLY A 120 -14.63 -1.87 26.57
C GLY A 120 -14.33 -1.62 28.04
N LEU A 121 -13.25 -0.89 28.33
CA LEU A 121 -12.84 -0.52 29.68
C LEU A 121 -13.84 0.41 30.36
N ILE A 122 -14.30 1.47 29.67
CA ILE A 122 -15.22 2.47 30.25
C ILE A 122 -16.60 1.86 30.54
N TYR A 123 -17.14 1.07 29.62
CA TYR A 123 -18.52 0.59 29.73
C TYR A 123 -18.67 -0.79 30.38
N GLY A 124 -17.63 -1.64 30.30
CA GLY A 124 -17.70 -3.01 30.77
C GLY A 124 -16.62 -3.38 31.79
N GLY A 125 -15.71 -2.45 32.12
CA GLY A 125 -14.57 -2.69 33.01
C GLY A 125 -13.51 -3.61 32.39
N ILE A 126 -12.49 -3.95 33.19
CA ILE A 126 -11.32 -4.76 32.76
C ILE A 126 -11.74 -6.13 32.19
N GLY A 127 -12.83 -6.72 32.69
CA GLY A 127 -13.33 -8.02 32.26
C GLY A 127 -14.10 -8.03 30.94
N ALA A 128 -14.41 -6.87 30.36
CA ALA A 128 -15.10 -6.78 29.06
C ALA A 128 -14.16 -6.79 27.86
N VAL A 129 -12.85 -6.59 28.08
CA VAL A 129 -11.83 -6.64 27.03
C VAL A 129 -11.34 -8.08 26.84
N PHE A 130 -11.32 -8.55 25.60
CA PHE A 130 -10.79 -9.86 25.26
C PHE A 130 -9.26 -9.84 25.16
N TRP A 131 -8.58 -9.95 26.30
CA TRP A 131 -7.12 -9.88 26.39
C TRP A 131 -6.39 -10.90 25.49
N SER A 132 -6.91 -12.11 25.34
CA SER A 132 -6.32 -13.13 24.45
C SER A 132 -6.42 -12.76 22.97
N SER A 133 -7.54 -12.18 22.55
CA SER A 133 -7.74 -11.72 21.17
C SER A 133 -6.93 -10.46 20.90
N LEU A 134 -6.87 -9.54 21.86
CA LEU A 134 -6.02 -8.37 21.80
C LEU A 134 -4.54 -8.77 21.67
N ALA A 135 -4.05 -9.70 22.50
CA ALA A 135 -2.68 -10.20 22.42
C ALA A 135 -2.33 -10.79 21.04
N LYS A 136 -3.26 -11.54 20.43
CA LYS A 136 -3.09 -12.08 19.07
C LYS A 136 -3.02 -10.99 18.00
N VAL A 137 -3.79 -9.91 18.16
CA VAL A 137 -3.75 -8.77 17.24
C VAL A 137 -2.46 -7.98 17.45
N THR A 138 -2.09 -7.68 18.68
CA THR A 138 -0.86 -6.93 19.02
C THR A 138 0.40 -7.68 18.61
N SER A 139 0.43 -9.01 18.70
CA SER A 139 1.60 -9.79 18.24
C SER A 139 1.81 -9.66 16.72
N SER A 140 0.73 -9.51 15.94
CA SER A 140 0.82 -9.28 14.50
C SER A 140 1.48 -7.94 14.15
N TRP A 141 1.37 -6.93 15.01
CA TRP A 141 1.99 -5.61 14.80
C TRP A 141 3.51 -5.64 14.94
N ILE A 142 4.05 -6.66 15.61
CA ILE A 142 5.50 -6.89 15.73
C ILE A 142 5.97 -7.84 14.63
N ILE A 143 5.25 -8.94 14.43
CA ILE A 143 5.65 -9.98 13.46
C ILE A 143 5.59 -9.45 12.02
N SER A 144 4.56 -8.67 11.65
CA SER A 144 4.38 -8.24 10.26
C SER A 144 5.49 -7.30 9.77
N PRO A 145 5.90 -6.25 10.53
CA PRO A 145 7.05 -5.43 10.13
C PRO A 145 8.36 -6.22 10.08
N LEU A 146 8.58 -7.17 11.00
CA LEU A 146 9.79 -8.01 10.99
C LEU A 146 9.85 -8.91 9.75
N MET A 147 8.74 -9.54 9.39
CA MET A 147 8.64 -10.32 8.15
C MET A 147 8.79 -9.44 6.90
N GLY A 148 8.25 -8.22 6.93
CA GLY A 148 8.45 -7.20 5.90
C GLY A 148 9.92 -6.83 5.74
N ALA A 149 10.62 -6.58 6.84
CA ALA A 149 12.05 -6.26 6.85
C ALA A 149 12.89 -7.44 6.33
N ALA A 150 12.60 -8.67 6.77
CA ALA A 150 13.31 -9.87 6.32
C ALA A 150 13.11 -10.13 4.82
N SER A 151 11.87 -10.01 4.32
CA SER A 151 11.57 -10.16 2.89
C SER A 151 12.18 -9.05 2.04
N SER A 152 12.12 -7.79 2.48
CA SER A 152 12.77 -6.66 1.81
C SER A 152 14.28 -6.84 1.76
N PHE A 153 14.90 -7.32 2.84
CA PHE A 153 16.33 -7.63 2.86
C PHE A 153 16.71 -8.72 1.86
N LEU A 154 15.91 -9.79 1.78
CA LEU A 154 16.12 -10.87 0.81
C LEU A 154 16.02 -10.37 -0.63
N VAL A 155 14.97 -9.60 -0.96
CA VAL A 155 14.79 -9.02 -2.30
C VAL A 155 15.95 -8.08 -2.65
N TYR A 156 16.35 -7.21 -1.73
CA TYR A 156 17.50 -6.33 -1.92
C TYR A 156 18.79 -7.13 -2.16
N LYS A 157 19.02 -8.21 -1.40
CA LYS A 157 20.17 -9.09 -1.58
C LYS A 157 20.17 -9.78 -2.95
N CYS A 158 19.01 -10.26 -3.40
CA CYS A 158 18.85 -10.82 -4.75
C CYS A 158 19.17 -9.78 -5.83
N ILE A 159 18.63 -8.56 -5.72
CA ILE A 159 18.90 -7.49 -6.68
C ILE A 159 20.40 -7.15 -6.70
N ARG A 160 21.04 -7.01 -5.53
CA ARG A 160 22.48 -6.77 -5.44
C ARG A 160 23.30 -7.86 -6.13
N SER A 161 22.97 -9.12 -5.86
CA SER A 161 23.73 -10.26 -6.37
C SER A 161 23.51 -10.52 -7.86
N PHE A 162 22.29 -10.37 -8.38
CA PHE A 162 21.96 -10.73 -9.76
C PHE A 162 22.02 -9.55 -10.73
N VAL A 163 21.73 -8.34 -10.28
CA VAL A 163 21.70 -7.14 -11.14
C VAL A 163 23.00 -6.36 -11.02
N TYR A 164 23.37 -5.95 -9.80
CA TYR A 164 24.50 -5.03 -9.61
C TYR A 164 25.87 -5.70 -9.74
N SER A 165 26.00 -6.99 -9.41
CA SER A 165 27.24 -7.76 -9.59
C SER A 165 27.45 -8.27 -11.02
N ALA A 166 26.47 -8.10 -11.92
CA ALA A 166 26.58 -8.58 -13.29
C ALA A 166 27.59 -7.73 -14.11
N PRO A 167 28.24 -8.31 -15.14
CA PRO A 167 29.11 -7.56 -16.05
C PRO A 167 28.37 -6.41 -16.76
N ASN A 168 27.12 -6.68 -17.17
CA ASN A 168 26.21 -5.73 -17.82
C ASN A 168 24.93 -5.53 -16.98
N PRO A 169 24.96 -4.67 -15.94
CA PRO A 169 23.86 -4.50 -15.00
C PRO A 169 22.56 -3.98 -15.66
N GLY A 170 22.65 -3.20 -16.73
CA GLY A 170 21.47 -2.73 -17.49
C GLY A 170 20.69 -3.86 -18.14
N GLN A 171 21.39 -4.80 -18.80
CA GLN A 171 20.76 -5.99 -19.39
C GLN A 171 20.26 -6.96 -18.30
N ALA A 172 21.04 -7.14 -17.23
CA ALA A 172 20.63 -7.95 -16.10
C ALA A 172 19.35 -7.42 -15.45
N ALA A 173 19.20 -6.09 -15.30
CA ALA A 173 17.98 -5.46 -14.81
C ALA A 173 16.79 -5.73 -15.75
N ALA A 174 16.98 -5.55 -17.05
CA ALA A 174 15.94 -5.78 -18.06
C ALA A 174 15.48 -7.26 -18.08
N ALA A 175 16.38 -8.21 -17.88
CA ALA A 175 16.06 -9.64 -17.79
C ALA A 175 15.40 -10.02 -16.44
N ALA A 176 15.80 -9.39 -15.34
CA ALA A 176 15.23 -9.67 -14.01
C ALA A 176 13.81 -9.10 -13.84
N ALA A 177 13.48 -8.00 -14.52
CA ALA A 177 12.19 -7.34 -14.42
C ALA A 177 10.96 -8.22 -14.74
N PRO A 178 10.88 -8.93 -15.89
CA PRO A 178 9.74 -9.81 -16.17
C PRO A 178 9.64 -10.98 -15.18
N ILE A 179 10.76 -11.49 -14.67
CA ILE A 179 10.77 -12.55 -13.65
C ILE A 179 10.19 -12.04 -12.33
N ALA A 180 10.59 -10.84 -11.90
CA ALA A 180 10.06 -10.22 -10.69
C ALA A 180 8.55 -10.00 -10.78
N VAL A 181 8.07 -9.54 -11.94
CA VAL A 181 6.64 -9.36 -12.20
C VAL A 181 5.90 -10.69 -12.26
N PHE A 182 6.48 -11.70 -12.91
CA PHE A 182 5.90 -13.05 -12.93
C PHE A 182 5.66 -13.58 -11.53
N ILE A 183 6.68 -13.54 -10.66
CA ILE A 183 6.59 -14.03 -9.29
C ILE A 183 5.58 -13.20 -8.49
N GLY A 184 5.66 -11.87 -8.56
CA GLY A 184 4.78 -10.97 -7.81
C GLY A 184 3.31 -11.11 -8.22
N VAL A 185 3.02 -11.06 -9.51
CA VAL A 185 1.64 -11.17 -10.03
C VAL A 185 1.07 -12.55 -9.79
N THR A 186 1.85 -13.62 -9.95
CA THR A 186 1.40 -14.98 -9.64
C THR A 186 1.06 -15.11 -8.15
N GLY A 187 1.95 -14.66 -7.27
CA GLY A 187 1.75 -14.73 -5.82
C GLY A 187 0.52 -13.97 -5.35
N ILE A 188 0.33 -12.74 -5.85
CA ILE A 188 -0.87 -11.94 -5.56
C ILE A 188 -2.11 -12.62 -6.15
N SER A 189 -2.08 -13.06 -7.41
CA SER A 189 -3.25 -13.70 -8.04
C SER A 189 -3.72 -14.92 -7.27
N PHE A 190 -2.78 -15.74 -6.77
CA PHE A 190 -3.08 -16.92 -5.98
C PHE A 190 -3.60 -16.60 -4.57
N ALA A 191 -3.06 -15.58 -3.90
CA ALA A 191 -3.42 -15.24 -2.53
C ALA A 191 -4.67 -14.33 -2.42
N ALA A 192 -4.83 -13.41 -3.37
CA ALA A 192 -5.82 -12.34 -3.33
C ALA A 192 -7.15 -12.73 -3.98
N PHE A 193 -7.11 -13.55 -5.03
CA PHE A 193 -8.29 -13.90 -5.80
C PHE A 193 -8.63 -15.38 -5.62
N PRO A 194 -9.90 -15.72 -5.31
CA PRO A 194 -10.37 -17.09 -5.41
C PRO A 194 -10.58 -17.43 -6.89
N VAL A 195 -9.48 -17.61 -7.65
CA VAL A 195 -9.54 -17.79 -9.10
C VAL A 195 -10.28 -19.09 -9.49
N SER A 196 -10.22 -20.10 -8.61
CA SER A 196 -11.01 -21.32 -8.72
C SER A 196 -11.25 -21.98 -7.36
N LYS A 197 -12.26 -22.85 -7.28
CA LYS A 197 -12.56 -23.71 -6.12
C LYS A 197 -11.61 -24.90 -6.00
N THR A 198 -10.90 -25.25 -7.08
CA THR A 198 -9.93 -26.34 -7.10
C THR A 198 -8.51 -25.77 -7.12
N LEU A 199 -7.69 -26.23 -6.17
CA LEU A 199 -6.28 -25.82 -6.02
C LEU A 199 -5.47 -25.89 -7.34
N PRO A 200 -5.54 -26.96 -8.16
CA PRO A 200 -4.76 -27.02 -9.40
C PRO A 200 -5.20 -25.99 -10.44
N VAL A 201 -6.50 -25.73 -10.57
CA VAL A 201 -7.01 -24.74 -11.54
C VAL A 201 -6.64 -23.33 -11.11
N ALA A 202 -6.74 -23.04 -9.80
CA ALA A 202 -6.33 -21.74 -9.25
C ALA A 202 -4.83 -21.48 -9.48
N LEU A 203 -3.98 -22.50 -9.33
CA LEU A 203 -2.54 -22.39 -9.57
C LEU A 203 -2.23 -22.13 -11.05
N VAL A 204 -2.88 -22.86 -11.97
CA VAL A 204 -2.71 -22.64 -13.42
C VAL A 204 -3.13 -21.23 -13.81
N GLN A 205 -4.29 -20.77 -13.35
CA GLN A 205 -4.76 -19.42 -13.67
C GLN A 205 -3.83 -18.34 -13.10
N ALA A 206 -3.32 -18.51 -11.87
CA ALA A 206 -2.36 -17.58 -11.28
C ALA A 206 -1.06 -17.51 -12.09
N LEU A 207 -0.53 -18.67 -12.54
CA LEU A 207 0.66 -18.74 -13.40
C LEU A 207 0.41 -18.10 -14.77
N CYS A 208 -0.77 -18.29 -15.35
CA CYS A 208 -1.17 -17.62 -16.59
C CYS A 208 -1.23 -16.10 -16.42
N CYS A 209 -1.84 -15.60 -15.35
CA CYS A 209 -1.87 -14.17 -15.04
C CYS A 209 -0.46 -13.59 -14.87
N GLY A 210 0.42 -14.31 -14.16
CA GLY A 210 1.82 -13.94 -14.02
C GLY A 210 2.57 -13.91 -15.35
N GLY A 211 2.37 -14.92 -16.20
CA GLY A 211 2.98 -15.02 -17.53
C GLY A 211 2.56 -13.88 -18.45
N ILE A 212 1.27 -13.54 -18.46
CA ILE A 212 0.74 -12.39 -19.21
C ILE A 212 1.38 -11.09 -18.71
N GLY A 213 1.43 -10.89 -17.39
CA GLY A 213 2.07 -9.70 -16.79
C GLY A 213 3.55 -9.57 -17.17
N ALA A 214 4.29 -10.67 -17.11
CA ALA A 214 5.70 -10.72 -17.49
C ALA A 214 5.91 -10.40 -18.99
N PHE A 215 5.04 -10.92 -19.87
CA PHE A 215 5.08 -10.62 -21.31
C PHE A 215 4.86 -9.13 -21.59
N PHE A 216 3.84 -8.52 -20.98
CA PHE A 216 3.57 -7.09 -21.14
C PHE A 216 4.73 -6.21 -20.66
N VAL A 217 5.30 -6.52 -19.49
CA VAL A 217 6.42 -5.75 -18.95
C VAL A 217 7.67 -5.91 -19.79
N SER A 218 7.96 -7.13 -20.26
CA SER A 218 9.06 -7.37 -21.20
C SER A 218 8.89 -6.55 -22.48
N GLY A 219 7.68 -6.52 -23.05
CA GLY A 219 7.36 -5.72 -24.24
C GLY A 219 7.54 -4.21 -24.02
N ILE A 220 7.12 -3.68 -22.86
CA ILE A 220 7.29 -2.26 -22.52
C ILE A 220 8.77 -1.90 -22.37
N ILE A 221 9.55 -2.73 -21.68
CA ILE A 221 10.99 -2.51 -21.47
C ILE A 221 11.73 -2.52 -22.80
N HIS A 222 11.50 -3.51 -23.66
CA HIS A 222 12.15 -3.57 -24.97
C HIS A 222 11.73 -2.42 -25.88
N LYS A 223 10.46 -1.98 -25.84
CA LYS A 223 10.00 -0.84 -26.65
C LYS A 223 10.60 0.50 -26.20
N GLN A 224 10.75 0.73 -24.90
CA GLN A 224 11.21 2.01 -24.35
C GLN A 224 12.75 2.08 -24.21
N LEU A 225 13.35 1.02 -23.68
CA LEU A 225 14.79 0.96 -23.38
C LEU A 225 15.58 0.11 -24.39
N GLY A 226 14.94 -0.54 -25.36
CA GLY A 226 15.63 -1.41 -26.33
C GLY A 226 16.77 -0.71 -27.06
N HIS A 227 16.58 0.55 -27.48
CA HIS A 227 17.65 1.31 -28.14
C HIS A 227 18.88 1.53 -27.24
N LEU A 228 18.67 1.76 -25.94
CA LEU A 228 19.77 1.91 -24.96
C LEU A 228 20.42 0.56 -24.65
N LEU A 229 19.62 -0.50 -24.56
CA LEU A 229 20.10 -1.86 -24.33
C LEU A 229 20.97 -2.35 -25.50
N SER A 230 20.57 -2.08 -26.74
CA SER A 230 21.34 -2.42 -27.94
C SER A 230 22.61 -1.57 -28.07
N SER A 231 22.52 -0.26 -27.86
CA SER A 231 23.69 0.64 -27.91
C SER A 231 24.74 0.31 -26.85
N GLU A 232 24.31 -0.17 -25.68
CA GLU A 232 25.22 -0.57 -24.60
C GLU A 232 25.70 -2.02 -24.75
N ALA A 233 24.94 -2.88 -25.43
CA ALA A 233 25.38 -4.24 -25.79
C ALA A 233 26.56 -4.23 -26.77
N GLU A 234 26.62 -3.20 -27.61
CA GLU A 234 27.65 -3.04 -28.65
C GLU A 234 28.97 -2.49 -28.10
N LYS A 235 28.96 -1.88 -26.91
CA LYS A 235 30.20 -1.42 -26.25
C LYS A 235 30.92 -2.62 -25.63
N PRO A 236 32.22 -2.81 -25.90
CA PRO A 236 32.99 -3.86 -25.23
C PRO A 236 32.95 -3.63 -23.72
N ALA A 237 32.68 -4.70 -22.96
CA ALA A 237 32.69 -4.65 -21.51
C ALA A 237 34.06 -4.09 -21.05
N PRO A 238 34.11 -3.13 -20.10
CA PRO A 238 35.37 -2.55 -19.66
C PRO A 238 36.31 -3.66 -19.17
N SER A 239 37.43 -3.81 -19.86
CA SER A 239 38.43 -4.87 -19.65
C SER A 239 39.18 -4.75 -18.33
N ASP A 240 39.12 -3.58 -17.67
CA ASP A 240 39.81 -3.30 -16.43
C ASP A 240 38.82 -3.17 -15.26
N ARG A 241 38.29 -4.30 -14.81
CA ARG A 241 37.95 -4.43 -13.37
C ARG A 241 38.99 -5.36 -12.77
N PRO A 242 39.78 -4.94 -11.77
CA PRO A 242 40.64 -5.86 -11.05
C PRO A 242 39.75 -7.01 -10.57
N ARG A 243 40.12 -8.26 -10.89
CA ARG A 243 39.41 -9.45 -10.39
C ARG A 243 39.39 -9.31 -8.87
N LEU A 244 38.24 -8.90 -8.33
CA LEU A 244 38.02 -8.76 -6.90
C LEU A 244 38.09 -10.17 -6.31
N LEU A 245 39.30 -10.52 -5.91
CA LEU A 245 39.69 -11.76 -5.26
C LEU A 245 39.27 -11.66 -3.80
N ASN A 246 37.95 -11.55 -3.58
CA ASN A 246 37.26 -11.80 -2.33
C ASN A 246 35.76 -11.62 -2.55
N SER A 247 35.11 -12.72 -2.91
CA SER A 247 33.65 -12.92 -2.84
C SER A 247 33.22 -12.99 -1.37
N GLY A 248 33.45 -11.91 -0.63
CA GLY A 248 33.10 -11.74 0.79
C GLY A 248 31.83 -10.93 0.98
N PHE A 249 31.08 -11.28 2.03
CA PHE A 249 29.79 -10.75 2.49
C PHE A 249 29.66 -9.22 2.56
N LEU A 250 30.79 -8.49 2.64
CA LEU A 250 30.87 -7.02 2.76
C LEU A 250 31.81 -6.39 1.73
N SER A 251 31.92 -6.96 0.52
CA SER A 251 32.69 -6.32 -0.54
C SER A 251 32.00 -5.05 -1.05
N ASP A 252 32.72 -3.92 -0.94
CA ASP A 252 32.36 -2.63 -1.54
C ASP A 252 32.52 -2.73 -3.06
N PHE A 253 31.46 -3.19 -3.71
CA PHE A 253 31.33 -3.11 -5.16
C PHE A 253 31.06 -1.66 -5.56
N ALA A 254 31.94 -1.09 -6.37
CA ALA A 254 31.64 0.14 -7.10
C ALA A 254 30.42 -0.12 -8.00
N GLY A 255 29.31 0.58 -7.73
CA GLY A 255 28.07 0.44 -8.50
C GLY A 255 28.23 0.82 -9.97
N PRO A 256 27.26 0.46 -10.83
CA PRO A 256 27.27 0.86 -12.24
C PRO A 256 27.38 2.37 -12.39
N THR A 257 28.17 2.82 -13.35
CA THR A 257 28.35 4.24 -13.67
C THR A 257 27.89 4.52 -15.11
N GLY A 258 27.44 5.75 -15.38
CA GLY A 258 27.07 6.20 -16.73
C GLY A 258 25.75 5.63 -17.26
N ALA A 259 25.72 5.28 -18.55
CA ALA A 259 24.49 4.87 -19.26
C ALA A 259 23.85 3.59 -18.72
N GLN A 260 24.65 2.65 -18.21
CA GLN A 260 24.15 1.43 -17.58
C GLN A 260 23.33 1.72 -16.33
N LEU A 261 23.73 2.73 -15.55
CA LEU A 261 23.01 3.14 -14.35
C LEU A 261 21.65 3.77 -14.71
N GLU A 262 21.58 4.55 -15.80
CA GLU A 262 20.34 5.13 -16.31
C GLU A 262 19.34 4.05 -16.74
N ILE A 263 19.80 3.00 -17.42
CA ILE A 263 18.97 1.84 -17.81
C ILE A 263 18.42 1.14 -16.57
N VAL A 264 19.28 0.85 -15.59
CA VAL A 264 18.89 0.20 -14.33
C VAL A 264 17.82 1.02 -13.61
N TYR A 265 18.01 2.34 -13.49
CA TYR A 265 17.00 3.22 -12.88
C TYR A 265 15.70 3.31 -13.67
N GLY A 266 15.76 3.32 -15.01
CA GLY A 266 14.57 3.27 -15.84
C GLY A 266 13.75 2.01 -15.55
N VAL A 267 14.39 0.84 -15.59
CA VAL A 267 13.74 -0.45 -15.31
C VAL A 267 13.14 -0.49 -13.90
N PHE A 268 13.91 -0.15 -12.87
CA PHE A 268 13.41 -0.15 -11.49
C PHE A 268 12.33 0.90 -11.25
N GLY A 269 12.38 2.05 -11.92
CA GLY A 269 11.33 3.06 -11.89
C GLY A 269 10.00 2.51 -12.41
N TYR A 270 10.01 1.80 -13.54
CA TYR A 270 8.81 1.12 -14.07
C TYR A 270 8.27 0.06 -13.11
N LEU A 271 9.16 -0.79 -12.57
CA LEU A 271 8.79 -1.83 -11.60
C LEU A 271 8.21 -1.23 -10.30
N GLN A 272 8.76 -0.12 -9.84
CA GLN A 272 8.31 0.57 -8.63
C GLN A 272 6.89 1.13 -8.81
N VAL A 273 6.60 1.76 -9.95
CA VAL A 273 5.24 2.24 -10.27
C VAL A 273 4.27 1.07 -10.36
N LEU A 274 4.64 0.00 -11.04
CA LEU A 274 3.80 -1.19 -11.16
C LEU A 274 3.50 -1.81 -9.78
N SER A 275 4.51 -1.91 -8.92
CA SER A 275 4.36 -2.38 -7.54
C SER A 275 3.42 -1.48 -6.72
N ALA A 276 3.56 -0.16 -6.85
CA ALA A 276 2.67 0.81 -6.20
C ALA A 276 1.22 0.68 -6.69
N CYS A 277 1.00 0.42 -7.98
CA CYS A 277 -0.31 0.14 -8.54
C CYS A 277 -0.93 -1.12 -7.92
N PHE A 278 -0.18 -2.23 -7.89
CA PHE A 278 -0.66 -3.48 -7.27
C PHE A 278 -0.96 -3.32 -5.79
N MET A 279 -0.09 -2.62 -5.06
CA MET A 279 -0.28 -2.34 -3.64
C MET A 279 -1.56 -1.52 -3.43
N SER A 280 -1.79 -0.46 -4.19
CA SER A 280 -2.99 0.38 -4.08
C SER A 280 -4.27 -0.36 -4.44
N PHE A 281 -4.22 -1.26 -5.43
CA PHE A 281 -5.35 -2.13 -5.75
C PHE A 281 -5.69 -3.09 -4.59
N ALA A 282 -4.69 -3.79 -4.05
CA ALA A 282 -4.91 -4.72 -2.93
C ALA A 282 -5.35 -3.98 -1.65
N HIS A 283 -4.81 -2.79 -1.45
CA HIS A 283 -5.14 -1.90 -0.33
C HIS A 283 -6.61 -1.48 -0.37
N GLY A 284 -7.14 -1.08 -1.52
CA GLY A 284 -8.55 -0.70 -1.67
C GLY A 284 -9.54 -1.79 -1.23
N GLY A 285 -9.25 -3.06 -1.55
CA GLY A 285 -10.05 -4.20 -1.11
C GLY A 285 -10.00 -4.46 0.41
N ASN A 286 -8.82 -4.28 1.01
CA ASN A 286 -8.63 -4.45 2.46
C ASN A 286 -9.26 -3.30 3.24
N ASP A 287 -9.13 -2.09 2.75
CA ASP A 287 -9.52 -0.87 3.45
C ASP A 287 -11.00 -0.55 3.37
N VAL A 288 -11.64 -0.90 2.25
CA VAL A 288 -13.10 -0.85 2.18
C VAL A 288 -13.72 -1.79 3.22
N SER A 289 -13.07 -2.93 3.49
CA SER A 289 -13.49 -3.87 4.52
C SER A 289 -13.35 -3.27 5.91
N ASN A 290 -12.27 -2.54 6.19
CA ASN A 290 -12.08 -1.81 7.45
C ASN A 290 -13.17 -0.75 7.69
N ALA A 291 -13.62 -0.07 6.63
CA ALA A 291 -14.70 0.91 6.72
C ALA A 291 -16.10 0.29 6.85
N ILE A 292 -16.39 -0.75 6.06
CA ILE A 292 -17.74 -1.31 5.90
C ILE A 292 -17.98 -2.47 6.86
N GLY A 293 -16.96 -3.22 7.26
CA GLY A 293 -17.08 -4.39 8.14
C GLY A 293 -17.86 -4.11 9.43
N PRO A 294 -17.54 -3.04 10.19
CA PRO A 294 -18.32 -2.66 11.37
C PRO A 294 -19.77 -2.30 11.05
N LEU A 295 -20.02 -1.61 9.92
CA LEU A 295 -21.36 -1.27 9.46
C LEU A 295 -22.16 -2.53 9.09
N ALA A 296 -21.54 -3.48 8.39
CA ALA A 296 -22.15 -4.75 8.00
C ALA A 296 -22.43 -5.62 9.25
N ALA A 297 -21.54 -5.62 10.23
CA ALA A 297 -21.75 -6.27 11.52
C ALA A 297 -22.90 -5.63 12.31
N ALA A 298 -23.00 -4.30 12.32
CA ALA A 298 -24.14 -3.61 12.92
C ALA A 298 -25.44 -3.96 12.19
N LEU A 299 -25.45 -3.91 10.85
CA LEU A 299 -26.60 -4.28 10.02
C LEU A 299 -27.03 -5.74 10.24
N SER A 300 -26.08 -6.65 10.51
CA SER A 300 -26.35 -8.04 10.90
C SER A 300 -27.19 -8.15 12.16
N ILE A 301 -26.91 -7.29 13.13
CA ILE A 301 -27.56 -7.30 14.44
C ILE A 301 -28.94 -6.67 14.32
N LEU A 302 -29.07 -5.63 13.48
CA LEU A 302 -30.33 -4.94 13.22
C LEU A 302 -31.30 -5.80 12.42
N ARG A 303 -30.81 -6.55 11.42
CA ARG A 303 -31.65 -7.34 10.50
C ARG A 303 -31.95 -8.76 10.97
N ARG A 304 -31.22 -9.31 11.96
CA ARG A 304 -31.42 -10.71 12.37
C ARG A 304 -32.30 -10.87 13.61
N GLY A 305 -33.58 -11.09 13.33
CA GLY A 305 -34.36 -12.20 13.87
C GLY A 305 -34.07 -13.55 13.18
N THR A 306 -33.19 -13.61 12.17
CA THR A 306 -32.87 -14.83 11.42
C THR A 306 -31.46 -15.35 11.71
N ARG A 307 -31.39 -16.63 12.09
CA ARG A 307 -30.17 -17.38 12.40
C ARG A 307 -29.23 -17.45 11.18
N GLY A 308 -27.93 -17.48 11.42
CA GLY A 308 -26.94 -18.06 10.49
C GLY A 308 -26.55 -17.32 9.20
N ALA A 309 -27.47 -16.73 8.43
CA ALA A 309 -27.25 -16.35 7.01
C ALA A 309 -26.13 -15.32 6.70
N GLU A 310 -24.98 -15.80 6.21
CA GLU A 310 -23.83 -14.99 5.75
C GLU A 310 -24.28 -13.69 5.08
N ILE A 311 -23.84 -12.53 5.59
CA ILE A 311 -24.29 -11.26 5.03
C ILE A 311 -23.50 -11.02 3.77
N VAL A 312 -24.14 -11.33 2.64
CA VAL A 312 -23.71 -10.83 1.35
C VAL A 312 -23.83 -9.31 1.42
N ILE A 313 -22.69 -8.62 1.38
CA ILE A 313 -22.65 -7.16 1.40
C ILE A 313 -22.98 -6.70 -0.02
N PRO A 314 -24.05 -5.90 -0.21
CA PRO A 314 -24.40 -5.41 -1.53
C PRO A 314 -23.28 -4.53 -2.10
N LEU A 315 -23.07 -4.65 -3.40
CA LEU A 315 -22.03 -3.95 -4.14
C LEU A 315 -22.14 -2.43 -3.97
N ASP A 316 -23.35 -1.90 -3.83
CA ASP A 316 -23.60 -0.47 -3.63
C ASP A 316 -22.92 0.08 -2.37
N ILE A 317 -22.91 -0.70 -1.28
CA ILE A 317 -22.26 -0.27 -0.03
C ILE A 317 -20.74 -0.26 -0.22
N LEU A 318 -20.19 -1.23 -0.96
CA LEU A 318 -18.78 -1.25 -1.33
C LEU A 318 -18.41 -0.07 -2.23
N ALA A 319 -19.27 0.27 -3.19
CA ALA A 319 -19.09 1.43 -4.06
C ALA A 319 -19.07 2.73 -3.26
N TRP A 320 -19.98 2.90 -2.29
CA TRP A 320 -19.96 4.04 -1.37
C TRP A 320 -18.70 4.10 -0.50
N GLY A 321 -18.20 2.94 -0.04
CA GLY A 321 -16.92 2.85 0.66
C GLY A 321 -15.75 3.26 -0.23
N GLY A 322 -15.68 2.73 -1.45
CA GLY A 322 -14.66 3.08 -2.44
C GLY A 322 -14.68 4.57 -2.79
N PHE A 323 -15.87 5.12 -3.04
CA PHE A 323 -16.03 6.57 -3.28
C PHE A 323 -15.52 7.40 -2.11
N GLY A 324 -15.81 6.98 -0.87
CA GLY A 324 -15.28 7.61 0.33
C GLY A 324 -13.74 7.63 0.33
N ILE A 325 -13.09 6.49 0.05
CA ILE A 325 -11.63 6.38 -0.03
C ILE A 325 -11.07 7.35 -1.07
N VAL A 326 -11.62 7.35 -2.29
CA VAL A 326 -11.15 8.25 -3.36
C VAL A 326 -11.33 9.72 -2.98
N ALA A 327 -12.47 10.09 -2.41
CA ALA A 327 -12.72 11.44 -1.95
C ALA A 327 -11.71 11.88 -0.87
N GLY A 328 -11.33 10.97 0.03
CA GLY A 328 -10.29 11.19 1.04
C GLY A 328 -8.91 11.46 0.44
N LEU A 329 -8.53 10.61 -0.49
CA LEU A 329 -7.27 10.69 -1.22
C LEU A 329 -7.14 12.03 -1.96
N VAL A 330 -8.16 12.40 -2.71
CA VAL A 330 -8.17 13.65 -3.50
C VAL A 330 -8.15 14.87 -2.60
N MET A 331 -8.92 14.86 -1.50
CA MET A 331 -8.99 16.00 -0.61
C MET A 331 -7.70 16.21 0.18
N TRP A 332 -7.23 15.22 0.94
CA TRP A 332 -6.10 15.40 1.87
C TRP A 332 -4.98 14.36 1.72
N GLY A 333 -5.19 13.26 1.00
CA GLY A 333 -4.17 12.22 0.79
C GLY A 333 -2.86 12.75 0.21
N TYR A 334 -2.94 13.79 -0.63
CA TYR A 334 -1.76 14.44 -1.21
C TYR A 334 -0.76 14.98 -0.15
N ARG A 335 -1.24 15.35 1.05
CA ARG A 335 -0.40 15.87 2.15
C ARG A 335 0.44 14.76 2.76
N VAL A 336 -0.19 13.63 3.07
CA VAL A 336 0.48 12.47 3.67
C VAL A 336 1.44 11.84 2.66
N ILE A 337 1.04 11.72 1.38
CA ILE A 337 1.91 11.25 0.29
C ILE A 337 3.17 12.13 0.20
N ALA A 338 3.00 13.45 0.25
CA ALA A 338 4.12 14.38 0.19
C ALA A 338 5.04 14.28 1.42
N THR A 339 4.50 14.03 2.61
CA THR A 339 5.30 13.80 3.82
C THR A 339 6.13 12.52 3.71
N ILE A 340 5.51 11.39 3.35
CA ILE A 340 6.22 10.10 3.23
C ILE A 340 7.33 10.19 2.17
N GLY A 341 6.99 10.73 1.00
CA GLY A 341 7.92 10.80 -0.13
C GLY A 341 9.04 11.85 0.00
N LYS A 342 8.90 12.86 0.88
CA LYS A 342 9.91 13.93 1.00
C LYS A 342 10.59 14.04 2.36
N LYS A 343 9.93 13.63 3.44
CA LYS A 343 10.42 13.85 4.81
C LYS A 343 10.84 12.58 5.53
N ILE A 344 10.36 11.41 5.11
CA ILE A 344 10.62 10.13 5.78
C ILE A 344 11.58 9.28 4.96
N THR A 345 11.37 9.23 3.64
CA THR A 345 12.19 8.42 2.75
C THR A 345 13.06 9.32 1.88
N GLU A 346 14.32 9.54 2.26
CA GLU A 346 15.35 9.89 1.27
C GLU A 346 15.68 8.62 0.48
N LEU A 347 14.76 8.22 -0.40
CA LEU A 347 15.04 7.21 -1.41
C LEU A 347 16.07 7.83 -2.32
N THR A 348 17.35 7.48 -2.19
CA THR A 348 18.48 8.01 -2.96
C THR A 348 18.05 8.22 -4.41
N PRO A 349 17.67 9.45 -4.80
CA PRO A 349 17.79 9.80 -6.19
C PRO A 349 19.27 10.12 -6.25
N THR A 350 20.11 9.21 -6.76
CA THR A 350 21.51 9.60 -7.02
C THR A 350 21.46 10.98 -7.63
N ARG A 351 22.07 11.95 -6.93
CA ARG A 351 21.78 13.40 -7.05
C ARG A 351 22.00 13.92 -8.48
N ASP A 352 22.55 13.07 -9.34
CA ASP A 352 22.68 13.20 -10.77
C ASP A 352 21.39 13.06 -11.59
N LEU A 353 20.37 12.27 -11.24
CA LEU A 353 19.18 12.13 -12.10
C LEU A 353 18.45 13.47 -12.32
N ARG A 354 18.58 14.38 -11.33
CA ARG A 354 18.03 15.74 -11.38
C ARG A 354 18.94 16.74 -12.09
N ARG A 355 20.23 16.41 -12.26
CA ARG A 355 21.26 17.30 -12.82
C ARG A 355 21.68 16.91 -14.24
N SER A 356 21.56 15.63 -14.62
CA SER A 356 22.01 15.09 -15.90
C SER A 356 20.92 14.92 -16.96
N SER A 357 19.62 14.92 -16.58
CA SER A 357 18.53 14.80 -17.56
C SER A 357 17.70 16.09 -17.65
N PRO A 358 17.71 16.83 -18.78
CA PRO A 358 16.77 17.91 -18.99
C PRO A 358 15.38 17.31 -19.16
N ARG A 359 14.57 17.37 -18.09
CA ARG A 359 13.11 17.16 -18.13
C ARG A 359 12.66 15.87 -18.87
N ARG A 360 13.17 14.70 -18.51
CA ARG A 360 12.49 13.43 -18.81
C ARG A 360 11.77 12.93 -17.56
N GLN A 361 10.63 13.55 -17.24
CA GLN A 361 9.59 12.78 -16.54
C GLN A 361 9.23 11.63 -17.47
N TRP A 362 9.42 10.39 -17.04
CA TRP A 362 9.03 9.21 -17.79
C TRP A 362 7.52 9.29 -18.05
N CYS A 363 7.17 9.81 -19.23
CA CYS A 363 5.79 10.02 -19.64
C CYS A 363 5.22 8.66 -20.03
N TRP A 364 4.27 8.18 -19.25
CA TRP A 364 3.53 6.94 -19.48
C TRP A 364 2.58 7.01 -20.69
N TRP A 365 2.39 8.19 -21.29
CA TRP A 365 1.48 8.42 -22.41
C TRP A 365 2.22 8.75 -23.71
N PRO A 366 1.70 8.35 -24.89
CA PRO A 366 2.25 8.78 -26.17
C PRO A 366 2.24 10.31 -26.24
N ARG A 367 3.39 10.91 -26.59
CA ARG A 367 3.49 12.37 -26.77
C ARG A 367 2.51 12.81 -27.85
N SER A 368 1.39 13.39 -27.44
CA SER A 368 0.59 14.29 -28.27
C SER A 368 0.47 15.62 -27.54
N SER A 369 1.04 16.65 -28.15
CA SER A 369 0.87 18.09 -27.87
C SER A 369 1.24 18.65 -26.48
N GLY A 370 2.30 19.48 -26.49
CA GLY A 370 2.66 20.59 -25.60
C GLY A 370 2.02 20.72 -24.21
N CYS A 371 2.86 20.70 -23.17
CA CYS A 371 2.52 21.13 -21.81
C CYS A 371 2.61 22.66 -21.66
N PRO A 372 1.51 23.40 -21.36
CA PRO A 372 1.59 24.77 -20.91
C PRO A 372 1.00 24.86 -19.50
N TYR A 373 1.82 24.78 -18.43
CA TYR A 373 1.52 25.54 -17.21
C TYR A 373 2.72 25.61 -16.27
N ARG A 374 3.23 26.84 -16.11
CA ARG A 374 4.29 27.21 -15.17
C ARG A 374 3.68 28.26 -14.23
N ARG A 375 3.25 27.89 -13.02
CA ARG A 375 3.16 28.83 -11.91
C ARG A 375 3.99 28.31 -10.74
N ARG A 376 5.13 28.96 -10.57
CA ARG A 376 6.08 28.78 -9.48
C ARG A 376 5.44 29.44 -8.24
N ILE A 377 4.80 28.65 -7.37
CA ILE A 377 4.40 29.14 -6.03
C ILE A 377 5.68 29.21 -5.20
N ARG A 378 6.19 30.43 -5.03
CA ARG A 378 7.34 30.76 -4.19
C ARG A 378 6.83 30.86 -2.75
N TRP A 379 7.11 29.85 -1.92
CA TRP A 379 6.93 29.95 -0.48
C TRP A 379 8.18 30.60 0.13
N SER A 380 8.04 31.83 0.60
CA SER A 380 9.01 32.52 1.45
C SER A 380 8.73 32.13 2.91
N GLY A 381 9.59 31.26 3.47
CA GLY A 381 9.69 31.01 4.91
C GLY A 381 11.01 31.58 5.44
N PRO A 382 11.06 32.09 6.68
CA PRO A 382 12.17 32.91 7.17
C PRO A 382 13.44 32.11 7.44
N LEU A 383 14.57 32.71 7.05
CA LEU A 383 15.94 32.31 7.38
C LEU A 383 16.14 32.34 8.90
N TRP A 384 16.56 31.21 9.47
CA TRP A 384 17.36 31.19 10.70
C TRP A 384 18.60 30.36 10.40
N ALA A 385 19.65 31.05 9.96
CA ALA A 385 21.02 30.60 10.02
C ALA A 385 21.61 31.19 11.30
N SER A 386 22.15 30.34 12.18
CA SER A 386 23.08 30.76 13.21
C SER A 386 24.33 29.92 13.07
N ASP A 387 25.33 30.52 12.43
CA ASP A 387 26.71 30.09 12.42
C ASP A 387 27.26 30.06 13.86
N SER A 388 28.13 29.11 14.15
CA SER A 388 29.08 29.20 15.25
C SER A 388 30.37 28.52 14.79
N PRO A 389 31.48 29.26 14.61
CA PRO A 389 32.76 28.69 14.23
C PRO A 389 33.52 28.18 15.46
N ALA A 390 34.42 27.24 15.20
CA ALA A 390 35.36 26.67 16.14
C ALA A 390 36.26 27.74 16.80
N GLY A 391 36.51 27.53 18.09
CA GLY A 391 37.54 28.14 18.91
C GLY A 391 37.80 27.22 20.10
#